data_AF-A0AAP4FD17-F1
#
_entry.id   AF-A0AAP4FD17-F1
#
_cell.length_a   1.000
_cell.length_b   1.000
_cell.length_c   1.000
_cell.angle_alpha   90.00
_cell.angle_beta   90.00
_cell.angle_gamma   90.00
#
_symmetry.space_group_name_H-M   'P 1'
#
loop_
_entity.id
_entity.type
_entity.pdbx_description
1 polymer ?
#
loop_
_entity_poly.entity_id
_entity_poly.type
_entity_poly.pdbx_seq_one_letter_code
_entity_poly.pdbx_strand_id
1 'polypeptide(L)'
;MTEIRTGFSALEEWLKHSVTELTRQQEALNAINVFPVPDGDTGTNLVATMRTAHETFATQEPHADLGHHLAVAARQALGSAQGNSGSLISVFLLGMGESLAGIEHLSAFALAESLEAGRLRAWSALSEPVGGTILSVMAAASQAARTHASSQGRRSRQDRELEALALVGTLEAAWQASLVEAQHTQSRLKELTDIAVVDAGAVGFVIIINCLLAAVGGGEVDLEPYKDLPGYQDPGGLGIEQIPATDGVEVVCTVAASALDAALMRAALDAVGESVVMSAMDPAPERDPEYSGYNHASASQGRVDDSLTWRVHVHVPTESVALDIISKAGEPTDVVVTPLSQVGAAAPDHDGGAEACGVEARGSNESGSGR
;
A
#
# COMPACT_ATOMS: atom_id res chain seq x y z
N MET A 1 14.13 20.08 21.17
CA MET A 1 12.95 19.71 20.37
C MET A 1 13.37 19.73 18.94
N THR A 2 13.17 18.64 18.22
CA THR A 2 13.41 18.60 16.78
C THR A 2 12.37 19.48 16.08
N GLU A 3 12.74 20.08 14.97
CA GLU A 3 11.86 20.98 14.22
C GLU A 3 10.71 20.19 13.59
N ILE A 4 9.45 20.55 13.92
CA ILE A 4 8.26 19.92 13.34
C ILE A 4 8.08 20.40 11.90
N ARG A 5 7.96 19.46 10.97
CA ARG A 5 7.80 19.72 9.54
C ARG A 5 6.37 19.44 9.11
N THR A 6 5.75 20.35 8.38
CA THR A 6 4.33 20.22 7.97
C THR A 6 4.08 20.42 6.48
N GLY A 7 5.07 20.89 5.71
CA GLY A 7 4.95 21.18 4.28
C GLY A 7 5.51 20.07 3.39
N PHE A 8 5.88 20.43 2.16
CA PHE A 8 6.35 19.51 1.11
C PHE A 8 7.45 18.56 1.59
N SER A 9 8.46 19.10 2.27
CA SER A 9 9.60 18.31 2.78
C SER A 9 9.21 17.26 3.83
N ALA A 10 8.08 17.45 4.54
CA ALA A 10 7.58 16.43 5.47
C ALA A 10 7.01 15.23 4.71
N LEU A 11 6.28 15.47 3.61
CA LEU A 11 5.71 14.40 2.78
C LEU A 11 6.81 13.69 1.98
N GLU A 12 7.79 14.42 1.45
CA GLU A 12 8.94 13.81 0.77
C GLU A 12 9.72 12.90 1.73
N GLU A 13 10.04 13.37 2.94
CA GLU A 13 10.75 12.57 3.94
C GLU A 13 9.88 11.39 4.42
N TRP A 14 8.56 11.56 4.53
CA TRP A 14 7.65 10.46 4.87
C TRP A 14 7.71 9.33 3.84
N LEU A 15 7.61 9.66 2.55
CA LEU A 15 7.68 8.67 1.47
C LEU A 15 9.06 8.00 1.45
N LYS A 16 10.13 8.77 1.62
CA LYS A 16 11.51 8.26 1.70
C LYS A 16 11.75 7.34 2.90
N HIS A 17 11.28 7.72 4.08
CA HIS A 17 11.32 6.88 5.28
C HIS A 17 10.55 5.58 5.04
N SER A 18 9.36 5.68 4.44
CA SER A 18 8.53 4.51 4.14
C SER A 18 9.25 3.54 3.19
N VAL A 19 9.89 4.03 2.13
CA VAL A 19 10.73 3.20 1.24
C VAL A 19 11.86 2.52 2.02
N THR A 20 12.56 3.27 2.87
CA THR A 20 13.70 2.77 3.64
C THR A 20 13.29 1.66 4.60
N GLU A 21 12.26 1.91 5.41
CA GLU A 21 11.84 0.96 6.45
C GLU A 21 11.11 -0.24 5.86
N LEU A 22 10.24 -0.05 4.86
CA LEU A 22 9.62 -1.19 4.17
C LEU A 22 10.67 -2.06 3.47
N THR A 23 11.73 -1.48 2.91
CA THR A 23 12.84 -2.27 2.33
C THR A 23 13.53 -3.12 3.40
N ARG A 24 13.76 -2.57 4.60
CA ARG A 24 14.36 -3.33 5.71
C ARG A 24 13.43 -4.42 6.25
N GLN A 25 12.12 -4.19 6.17
CA GLN A 25 11.09 -5.09 6.67
C GLN A 25 10.53 -6.02 5.58
N GLN A 26 11.05 -5.93 4.35
CA GLN A 26 10.47 -6.59 3.17
C GLN A 26 10.36 -8.09 3.36
N GLU A 27 11.44 -8.75 3.79
CA GLU A 27 11.48 -10.20 4.00
C GLU A 27 10.53 -10.63 5.12
N ALA A 28 10.45 -9.88 6.21
CA ALA A 28 9.54 -10.17 7.31
C ALA A 28 8.07 -10.06 6.87
N LEU A 29 7.72 -9.00 6.13
CA LEU A 29 6.37 -8.79 5.57
C LEU A 29 6.00 -9.88 4.56
N ASN A 30 6.93 -10.24 3.66
CA ASN A 30 6.74 -11.34 2.71
C ASN A 30 6.49 -12.65 3.44
N ALA A 31 7.24 -12.91 4.50
CA ALA A 31 7.15 -14.18 5.19
C ALA A 31 5.93 -14.32 6.12
N ILE A 32 5.21 -13.25 6.47
CA ILE A 32 3.91 -13.35 7.15
C ILE A 32 2.72 -13.21 6.19
N ASN A 33 2.96 -13.17 4.87
CA ASN A 33 1.93 -13.03 3.85
C ASN A 33 1.16 -14.35 3.69
N VAL A 34 0.01 -14.44 4.36
CA VAL A 34 -0.84 -15.65 4.39
C VAL A 34 -2.23 -15.39 3.78
N PHE A 35 -2.68 -14.13 3.72
CA PHE A 35 -4.01 -13.76 3.28
C PHE A 35 -3.97 -12.62 2.25
N PRO A 36 -4.81 -12.64 1.19
CA PRO A 36 -5.73 -13.73 0.82
C PRO A 36 -5.01 -14.90 0.14
N VAL A 37 -3.81 -14.67 -0.38
CA VAL A 37 -2.99 -15.67 -1.08
C VAL A 37 -1.60 -15.71 -0.43
N PRO A 38 -1.08 -16.90 -0.09
CA PRO A 38 0.25 -17.06 0.51
C PRO A 38 1.37 -17.07 -0.56
N ASP A 39 1.45 -16.02 -1.37
CA ASP A 39 2.43 -15.87 -2.47
C ASP A 39 3.74 -15.21 -2.02
N GLY A 40 3.81 -14.73 -0.77
CA GLY A 40 5.04 -14.20 -0.19
C GLY A 40 5.51 -12.89 -0.80
N ASP A 41 4.62 -12.07 -1.38
CA ASP A 41 5.00 -10.86 -2.11
C ASP A 41 4.61 -9.53 -1.46
N THR A 42 3.85 -9.53 -0.35
CA THR A 42 3.28 -8.29 0.22
C THR A 42 4.34 -7.22 0.51
N GLY A 43 5.46 -7.56 1.14
CA GLY A 43 6.57 -6.64 1.36
C GLY A 43 7.16 -6.10 0.06
N THR A 44 7.37 -6.97 -0.94
CA THR A 44 7.85 -6.58 -2.28
C THR A 44 6.90 -5.56 -2.93
N ASN A 45 5.60 -5.82 -2.90
CA ASN A 45 4.56 -4.95 -3.47
C ASN A 45 4.50 -3.60 -2.76
N LEU A 46 4.59 -3.58 -1.43
CA LEU A 46 4.62 -2.34 -0.64
C LEU A 46 5.87 -1.49 -0.92
N VAL A 47 7.05 -2.11 -1.03
CA VAL A 47 8.29 -1.41 -1.37
C VAL A 47 8.20 -0.80 -2.77
N ALA A 48 7.76 -1.56 -3.78
CA ALA A 48 7.62 -1.07 -5.15
C ALA A 48 6.63 0.11 -5.24
N THR A 49 5.51 0.00 -4.51
CA THR A 49 4.47 1.03 -4.43
C THR A 49 5.01 2.32 -3.83
N MET A 50 5.59 2.25 -2.63
CA MET A 50 6.11 3.44 -1.95
C MET A 50 7.32 4.05 -2.67
N ARG A 51 8.12 3.23 -3.36
CA ARG A 51 9.24 3.70 -4.19
C ARG A 51 8.73 4.52 -5.37
N THR A 52 7.74 4.01 -6.09
CA THR A 52 7.14 4.76 -7.22
C THR A 52 6.51 6.06 -6.74
N ALA A 53 5.81 6.03 -5.61
CA ALA A 53 5.24 7.25 -5.00
C ALA A 53 6.34 8.26 -4.65
N HIS A 54 7.41 7.83 -3.98
CA HIS A 54 8.53 8.70 -3.60
C HIS A 54 9.26 9.29 -4.82
N GLU A 55 9.61 8.46 -5.80
CA GLU A 55 10.33 8.91 -7.01
C GLU A 55 9.48 9.89 -7.84
N THR A 56 8.17 9.65 -7.94
CA THR A 56 7.24 10.58 -8.57
C THR A 56 7.09 11.86 -7.75
N PHE A 57 7.06 11.79 -6.43
CA PHE A 57 6.95 12.97 -5.56
C PHE A 57 8.20 13.86 -5.68
N ALA A 58 9.38 13.25 -5.57
CA ALA A 58 10.67 13.95 -5.55
C ALA A 58 11.05 14.60 -6.89
N THR A 59 10.45 14.18 -8.00
CA THR A 59 10.67 14.77 -9.34
C THR A 59 9.73 15.93 -9.66
N GLN A 60 8.74 16.19 -8.82
CA GLN A 60 7.83 17.33 -9.00
C GLN A 60 8.51 18.62 -8.53
N GLU A 61 8.30 19.70 -9.29
CA GLU A 61 8.72 21.03 -8.86
C GLU A 61 7.96 21.40 -7.59
N PRO A 62 8.65 21.80 -6.49
CA PRO A 62 8.00 22.12 -5.24
C PRO A 62 6.91 23.18 -5.42
N HIS A 63 5.67 22.80 -5.14
CA HIS A 63 4.49 23.67 -5.15
C HIS A 63 3.88 23.69 -3.74
N ALA A 64 3.09 24.73 -3.47
CA ALA A 64 2.43 24.88 -2.17
C ALA A 64 1.28 23.89 -1.96
N ASP A 65 0.93 23.02 -2.91
CA ASP A 65 -0.24 22.15 -2.79
C ASP A 65 0.20 20.71 -2.47
N LEU A 66 0.17 20.36 -1.18
CA LEU A 66 0.54 19.02 -0.72
C LEU A 66 -0.35 17.95 -1.33
N GLY A 67 -1.65 18.24 -1.46
CA GLY A 67 -2.62 17.31 -2.02
C GLY A 67 -2.37 17.02 -3.48
N HIS A 68 -2.05 18.06 -4.27
CA HIS A 68 -1.65 17.88 -5.67
C HIS A 68 -0.46 16.93 -5.79
N HIS A 69 0.61 17.16 -5.03
CA HIS A 69 1.82 16.35 -5.10
C HIS A 69 1.58 14.90 -4.71
N LEU A 70 0.87 14.69 -3.60
CA LEU A 70 0.55 13.35 -3.12
C LEU A 70 -0.39 12.62 -4.08
N ALA A 71 -1.38 13.30 -4.66
CA ALA A 71 -2.31 12.70 -5.62
C ALA A 71 -1.61 12.31 -6.93
N VAL A 72 -0.67 13.12 -7.43
CA VAL A 72 0.16 12.76 -8.61
C VAL A 72 1.01 11.53 -8.32
N ALA A 73 1.70 11.53 -7.17
CA ALA A 73 2.51 10.39 -6.73
C ALA A 73 1.67 9.11 -6.56
N ALA A 74 0.51 9.21 -5.93
CA ALA A 74 -0.40 8.09 -5.69
C ALA A 74 -1.02 7.54 -6.98
N ARG A 75 -1.34 8.39 -7.97
CA ARG A 75 -1.80 7.95 -9.29
C ARG A 75 -0.74 7.15 -10.03
N GLN A 76 0.52 7.62 -10.01
CA GLN A 76 1.62 6.88 -10.63
C GLN A 76 1.86 5.55 -9.91
N ALA A 77 1.85 5.54 -8.58
CA ALA A 77 1.95 4.32 -7.79
C ALA A 77 0.81 3.33 -8.08
N LEU A 78 -0.43 3.82 -8.24
CA LEU A 78 -1.60 2.99 -8.59
C LEU A 78 -1.48 2.39 -9.99
N GLY A 79 -1.00 3.17 -10.96
CA GLY A 79 -0.79 2.70 -12.33
C GLY A 79 0.29 1.61 -12.43
N SER A 80 1.30 1.65 -11.56
CA SER A 80 2.36 0.63 -11.49
C SER A 80 2.10 -0.47 -10.45
N ALA A 81 1.03 -0.36 -9.65
CA ALA A 81 0.79 -1.25 -8.53
C ALA A 81 0.62 -2.70 -9.01
N GLN A 82 1.26 -3.61 -8.27
CA GLN A 82 1.09 -5.05 -8.35
C GLN A 82 0.59 -5.54 -6.98
N GLY A 83 -0.18 -6.62 -6.97
CA GLY A 83 -0.77 -7.12 -5.74
C GLY A 83 -1.89 -6.24 -5.17
N ASN A 84 -2.70 -6.85 -4.31
CA ASN A 84 -3.76 -6.14 -3.59
C ASN A 84 -3.17 -5.11 -2.62
N SER A 85 -2.06 -5.47 -1.95
CA SER A 85 -1.38 -4.63 -0.98
C SER A 85 -0.88 -3.32 -1.62
N GLY A 86 -0.26 -3.40 -2.79
CA GLY A 86 0.20 -2.22 -3.52
C GLY A 86 -0.95 -1.36 -4.05
N SER A 87 -1.98 -2.02 -4.61
CA SER A 87 -3.18 -1.34 -5.11
C SER A 87 -3.92 -0.59 -3.99
N LEU A 88 -4.15 -1.23 -2.83
CA LEU A 88 -4.86 -0.62 -1.71
C LEU A 88 -4.11 0.55 -1.07
N ILE A 89 -2.78 0.44 -0.90
CA ILE A 89 -1.97 1.57 -0.42
C ILE A 89 -2.00 2.73 -1.42
N SER A 90 -1.89 2.46 -2.71
CA SER A 90 -1.95 3.50 -3.74
C SER A 90 -3.31 4.22 -3.74
N VAL A 91 -4.41 3.46 -3.64
CA VAL A 91 -5.77 4.01 -3.52
C VAL A 91 -5.92 4.83 -2.24
N PHE A 92 -5.39 4.36 -1.12
CA PHE A 92 -5.41 5.08 0.14
C PHE A 92 -4.67 6.43 0.04
N LEU A 93 -3.44 6.43 -0.51
CA LEU A 93 -2.66 7.64 -0.73
C LEU A 93 -3.35 8.61 -1.70
N LEU A 94 -4.05 8.09 -2.71
CA LEU A 94 -4.81 8.91 -3.65
C LEU A 94 -5.97 9.62 -2.93
N GLY A 95 -6.71 8.91 -2.08
CA GLY A 95 -7.77 9.51 -1.26
C GLY A 95 -7.24 10.56 -0.28
N MET A 96 -6.06 10.34 0.31
CA MET A 96 -5.38 11.35 1.11
C MET A 96 -5.01 12.59 0.28
N GLY A 97 -4.38 12.40 -0.88
CA GLY A 97 -3.94 13.48 -1.75
C GLY A 97 -5.09 14.36 -2.23
N GLU A 98 -6.20 13.75 -2.68
CA GLU A 98 -7.40 14.48 -3.07
C GLU A 98 -8.01 15.28 -1.90
N SER A 99 -8.04 14.71 -0.69
CA SER A 99 -8.53 15.41 0.50
C SER A 99 -7.64 16.57 0.95
N LEU A 100 -6.36 16.56 0.57
CA LEU A 100 -5.38 17.59 0.92
C LEU A 100 -5.22 18.66 -0.17
N ALA A 101 -6.02 18.63 -1.23
CA ALA A 101 -5.94 19.59 -2.32
C ALA A 101 -6.03 21.04 -1.79
N GLY A 102 -5.09 21.88 -2.22
CA GLY A 102 -4.96 23.27 -1.80
C GLY A 102 -4.41 23.49 -0.38
N ILE A 103 -3.97 22.44 0.32
CA ILE A 103 -3.34 22.54 1.65
C ILE A 103 -1.83 22.68 1.52
N GLU A 104 -1.25 23.74 2.08
CA GLU A 104 0.21 23.97 2.08
C GLU A 104 0.93 23.38 3.28
N HIS A 105 0.24 23.32 4.41
CA HIS A 105 0.77 22.81 5.67
C HIS A 105 -0.22 21.84 6.28
N LEU A 106 0.24 20.62 6.51
CA LEU A 106 -0.53 19.58 7.19
C LEU A 106 -0.87 20.05 8.61
N SER A 107 -2.15 19.95 8.96
CA SER A 107 -2.66 20.23 10.31
C SER A 107 -3.29 18.96 10.88
N ALA A 108 -3.51 18.91 12.20
CA ALA A 108 -4.19 17.79 12.84
C ALA A 108 -5.55 17.46 12.21
N PHE A 109 -6.34 18.48 11.86
CA PHE A 109 -7.64 18.31 11.22
C PHE A 109 -7.50 17.81 9.78
N ALA A 110 -6.62 18.43 8.98
CA ALA A 110 -6.39 18.02 7.60
C ALA A 110 -5.86 16.57 7.52
N LEU A 111 -4.98 16.18 8.45
CA LEU A 111 -4.53 14.80 8.58
C LEU A 111 -5.71 13.85 8.87
N ALA A 112 -6.52 14.14 9.88
CA ALA A 112 -7.63 13.29 10.26
C ALA A 112 -8.65 13.09 9.13
N GLU A 113 -8.98 14.17 8.40
CA GLU A 113 -9.85 14.10 7.22
C GLU A 113 -9.20 13.31 6.08
N SER A 114 -7.90 13.51 5.83
CA SER A 114 -7.19 12.78 4.77
C SER A 114 -7.09 11.27 5.04
N LEU A 115 -6.84 10.87 6.30
CA LEU A 115 -6.84 9.45 6.70
C LEU A 115 -8.23 8.83 6.51
N GLU A 116 -9.29 9.58 6.82
CA GLU A 116 -10.67 9.13 6.60
C GLU A 116 -11.00 9.00 5.11
N ALA A 117 -10.59 9.98 4.29
CA ALA A 117 -10.77 9.94 2.85
C ALA A 117 -10.02 8.77 2.21
N GLY A 118 -8.76 8.54 2.60
CA GLY A 118 -7.97 7.38 2.18
C GLY A 118 -8.63 6.06 2.56
N ARG A 119 -9.09 5.93 3.82
CA ARG A 119 -9.81 4.75 4.31
C ARG A 119 -11.08 4.48 3.51
N LEU A 120 -11.91 5.50 3.30
CA LEU A 120 -13.16 5.36 2.54
C LEU A 120 -12.89 4.96 1.10
N ARG A 121 -11.87 5.55 0.45
CA ARG A 121 -11.51 5.23 -0.92
C ARG A 121 -11.01 3.79 -1.05
N ALA A 122 -10.14 3.34 -0.15
CA ALA A 122 -9.64 1.96 -0.13
C ALA A 122 -10.78 0.96 0.09
N TRP A 123 -11.68 1.24 1.04
CA TRP A 123 -12.87 0.42 1.28
C TRP A 123 -13.77 0.33 0.04
N SER A 124 -14.04 1.47 -0.61
CA SER A 124 -14.90 1.54 -1.80
C SER A 124 -14.27 0.90 -3.03
N ALA A 125 -12.95 0.69 -3.08
CA ALA A 125 -12.31 0.03 -4.21
C ALA A 125 -12.52 -1.50 -4.23
N LEU A 126 -12.80 -2.13 -3.08
CA LEU A 126 -12.95 -3.58 -2.94
C LEU A 126 -14.39 -4.04 -3.12
N SER A 127 -14.64 -5.03 -3.97
CA SER A 127 -16.00 -5.61 -4.09
C SER A 127 -16.44 -6.29 -2.79
N GLU A 128 -15.54 -7.04 -2.16
CA GLU A 128 -15.76 -7.68 -0.86
C GLU A 128 -14.71 -7.21 0.18
N PRO A 129 -14.99 -6.14 0.93
CA PRO A 129 -14.10 -5.67 1.99
C PRO A 129 -14.04 -6.65 3.17
N VAL A 130 -12.84 -7.12 3.51
CA VAL A 130 -12.63 -8.09 4.60
C VAL A 130 -12.10 -7.39 5.85
N GLY A 131 -12.85 -7.46 6.94
CA GLY A 131 -12.38 -7.00 8.27
C GLY A 131 -11.30 -7.93 8.84
N GLY A 132 -10.44 -7.41 9.72
CA GLY A 132 -9.29 -8.16 10.23
C GLY A 132 -8.06 -8.09 9.31
N THR A 133 -8.10 -7.24 8.30
CA THR A 133 -6.99 -6.95 7.37
C THR A 133 -6.50 -5.51 7.57
N ILE A 134 -5.61 -5.05 6.68
CA ILE A 134 -5.24 -3.63 6.50
C ILE A 134 -6.41 -2.63 6.62
N LEU A 135 -7.63 -2.99 6.19
CA LEU A 135 -8.81 -2.12 6.29
C LEU A 135 -9.20 -1.80 7.74
N SER A 136 -9.08 -2.77 8.64
CA SER A 136 -9.36 -2.58 10.07
C SER A 136 -8.35 -1.62 10.70
N VAL A 137 -7.09 -1.70 10.28
CA VAL A 137 -6.03 -0.80 10.73
C VAL A 137 -6.22 0.61 10.20
N MET A 138 -6.56 0.78 8.92
CA MET A 138 -6.93 2.09 8.35
C MET A 138 -8.13 2.72 9.11
N ALA A 139 -9.11 1.90 9.51
CA ALA A 139 -10.25 2.36 10.31
C ALA A 139 -9.84 2.80 11.72
N ALA A 140 -9.00 2.02 12.40
CA ALA A 140 -8.48 2.38 13.72
C ALA A 140 -7.67 3.70 13.66
N ALA A 141 -6.79 3.83 12.66
CA ALA A 141 -5.98 5.03 12.43
C ALA A 141 -6.84 6.28 12.23
N SER A 142 -7.77 6.24 11.28
CA SER A 142 -8.68 7.36 10.97
C SER A 142 -9.51 7.76 12.18
N GLN A 143 -10.12 6.79 12.87
CA GLN A 143 -10.98 7.06 14.01
C GLN A 143 -10.21 7.66 15.19
N ALA A 144 -9.00 7.16 15.46
CA ALA A 144 -8.14 7.71 16.51
C ALA A 144 -7.67 9.13 16.17
N ALA A 145 -7.25 9.38 14.93
CA ALA A 145 -6.87 10.70 14.44
C ALA A 145 -8.03 11.70 14.59
N ARG A 146 -9.22 11.34 14.11
CA ARG A 146 -10.43 12.19 14.23
C ARG A 146 -10.80 12.49 15.68
N THR A 147 -10.72 11.49 16.55
CA THR A 147 -11.02 11.65 17.98
C THR A 147 -10.03 12.61 18.64
N HIS A 148 -8.73 12.40 18.41
CA HIS A 148 -7.68 13.25 18.95
C HIS A 148 -7.78 14.68 18.41
N ALA A 149 -7.87 14.87 17.09
CA ALA A 149 -7.99 16.18 16.47
C ALA A 149 -9.21 16.97 16.97
N SER A 150 -10.36 16.30 17.15
CA SER A 150 -11.59 16.95 17.66
C SER A 150 -11.46 17.39 19.12
N SER A 151 -10.73 16.63 19.95
CA SER A 151 -10.51 16.93 21.37
C SER A 151 -9.64 18.18 21.62
N GLN A 152 -8.86 18.60 20.62
CA GLN A 152 -8.01 19.78 20.76
C GLN A 152 -8.83 21.09 20.75
N GLY A 153 -10.09 21.07 20.32
CA GLY A 153 -10.99 22.23 20.25
C GLY A 153 -10.60 23.23 19.14
N ARG A 154 -11.47 24.21 18.85
CA ARG A 154 -11.13 25.32 17.94
C ARG A 154 -10.21 26.30 18.65
N ARG A 155 -8.92 25.96 18.77
CA ARG A 155 -7.91 26.86 19.31
C ARG A 155 -7.65 28.00 18.32
N SER A 156 -7.23 29.16 18.83
CA SER A 156 -6.84 30.29 17.99
C SER A 156 -5.72 29.86 17.04
N ARG A 157 -5.91 30.07 15.73
CA ARG A 157 -4.93 29.81 14.64
C ARG A 157 -3.58 30.56 14.79
N GLN A 158 -3.42 31.35 15.84
CA GLN A 158 -2.27 32.22 16.02
C GLN A 158 -1.08 31.53 16.70
N ASP A 159 -1.26 30.33 17.26
CA ASP A 159 -0.19 29.58 17.92
C ASP A 159 0.25 28.38 17.08
N ARG A 160 1.21 28.64 16.17
CA ARG A 160 1.76 27.63 15.26
C ARG A 160 2.45 26.48 15.99
N GLU A 161 3.01 26.71 17.18
CA GLU A 161 3.66 25.66 17.96
C GLU A 161 2.63 24.68 18.53
N LEU A 162 1.51 25.20 19.05
CA LEU A 162 0.40 24.37 19.51
C LEU A 162 -0.26 23.58 18.37
N GLU A 163 -0.40 24.17 17.18
CA GLU A 163 -0.92 23.45 16.01
C GLU A 163 0.01 22.31 15.57
N ALA A 164 1.32 22.55 15.58
CA ALA A 164 2.33 21.54 15.27
C ALA A 164 2.33 20.40 16.30
N LEU A 165 2.24 20.70 17.60
CA LEU A 165 2.11 19.69 18.65
C LEU A 165 0.80 18.89 18.54
N ALA A 166 -0.31 19.55 18.17
CA ALA A 166 -1.58 18.87 17.94
C ALA A 166 -1.50 17.89 16.76
N LEU A 167 -0.76 18.23 15.69
CA LEU A 167 -0.51 17.32 14.57
C LEU A 167 0.27 16.09 15.03
N VAL A 168 1.38 16.28 15.75
CA VAL A 168 2.20 15.17 16.28
C VAL A 168 1.36 14.25 17.17
N GLY A 169 0.62 14.78 18.13
CA GLY A 169 -0.26 13.96 18.99
C GLY A 169 -1.37 13.23 18.21
N THR A 170 -1.83 13.79 17.09
CA THR A 170 -2.81 13.13 16.22
C THR A 170 -2.18 11.97 15.45
N LEU A 171 -0.94 12.12 14.99
CA LEU A 171 -0.16 11.04 14.36
C LEU A 171 0.18 9.94 15.37
N GLU A 172 0.59 10.29 16.59
CA GLU A 172 0.83 9.33 17.67
C GLU A 172 -0.42 8.51 17.98
N ALA A 173 -1.58 9.17 18.10
CA ALA A 173 -2.86 8.49 18.33
C ALA A 173 -3.22 7.55 17.17
N ALA A 174 -3.04 7.98 15.92
CA ALA A 174 -3.29 7.17 14.74
C ALA A 174 -2.35 5.95 14.69
N TRP A 175 -1.05 6.15 14.90
CA TRP A 175 -0.04 5.09 14.91
C TRP A 175 -0.31 4.05 16.01
N GLN A 176 -0.55 4.50 17.25
CA GLN A 176 -0.82 3.60 18.38
C GLN A 176 -2.08 2.75 18.16
N ALA A 177 -3.16 3.37 17.68
CA ALA A 177 -4.38 2.64 17.34
C ALA A 177 -4.16 1.64 16.19
N SER A 178 -3.33 2.02 15.20
CA SER A 178 -2.96 1.13 14.10
C SER A 178 -2.18 -0.08 14.59
N LEU A 179 -1.18 0.12 15.45
CA LEU A 179 -0.36 -0.95 16.01
C LEU A 179 -1.20 -1.95 16.82
N VAL A 180 -2.11 -1.45 17.67
CA VAL A 180 -3.03 -2.28 18.45
C VAL A 180 -3.95 -3.09 17.54
N GLU A 181 -4.55 -2.48 16.51
CA GLU A 181 -5.44 -3.23 15.62
C GLU A 181 -4.67 -4.22 14.73
N ALA A 182 -3.44 -3.90 14.32
CA ALA A 182 -2.56 -4.83 13.62
C ALA A 182 -2.29 -6.09 14.47
N GLN A 183 -2.04 -5.95 15.78
CA GLN A 183 -1.92 -7.10 16.69
C GLN A 183 -3.19 -7.95 16.70
N HIS A 184 -4.37 -7.31 16.72
CA HIS A 184 -5.63 -8.04 16.76
C HIS A 184 -5.90 -8.87 15.50
N THR A 185 -5.39 -8.47 14.33
CA THR A 185 -5.61 -9.17 13.05
C THR A 185 -5.33 -10.68 13.14
N GLN A 186 -4.33 -11.07 13.93
CA GLN A 186 -3.96 -12.47 14.16
C GLN A 186 -5.15 -13.35 14.57
N SER A 187 -6.11 -12.79 15.31
CA SER A 187 -7.28 -13.52 15.85
C SER A 187 -8.57 -13.30 15.06
N ARG A 188 -8.53 -12.53 13.96
CA ARG A 188 -9.74 -12.10 13.23
C ARG A 188 -10.05 -12.95 12.00
N LEU A 189 -9.02 -13.51 11.37
CA LEU A 189 -9.15 -14.39 10.22
C LEU A 189 -8.60 -15.77 10.57
N LYS A 190 -9.25 -16.82 10.01
CA LYS A 190 -8.90 -18.20 10.32
C LYS A 190 -7.48 -18.52 9.84
N GLU A 191 -7.14 -18.04 8.64
CA GLU A 191 -5.86 -18.17 7.96
C GLU A 191 -4.72 -17.61 8.83
N LEU A 192 -4.93 -16.42 9.42
CA LEU A 192 -3.99 -15.77 10.32
C LEU A 192 -3.92 -16.47 11.69
N THR A 193 -5.07 -16.94 12.19
CA THR A 193 -5.17 -17.61 13.50
C THR A 193 -4.44 -18.95 13.49
N ASP A 194 -4.62 -19.75 12.44
CA ASP A 194 -4.05 -21.09 12.31
C ASP A 194 -2.52 -21.08 12.27
N ILE A 195 -1.93 -20.03 11.67
CA ILE A 195 -0.47 -19.85 11.56
C ILE A 195 0.09 -18.94 12.67
N ALA A 196 -0.78 -18.36 13.50
CA ALA A 196 -0.43 -17.44 14.58
C ALA A 196 0.39 -16.21 14.12
N VAL A 197 0.02 -15.65 12.97
CA VAL A 197 0.63 -14.45 12.37
C VAL A 197 -0.35 -13.29 12.31
N VAL A 198 0.15 -12.06 12.32
CA VAL A 198 -0.63 -10.87 11.97
C VAL A 198 -0.76 -10.70 10.45
N ASP A 199 -1.70 -9.87 10.00
CA ASP A 199 -1.87 -9.51 8.59
C ASP A 199 -0.67 -8.70 8.08
N ALA A 200 -0.05 -9.14 6.98
CA ALA A 200 1.14 -8.50 6.41
C ALA A 200 0.86 -7.07 5.93
N GLY A 201 -0.29 -6.85 5.27
CA GLY A 201 -0.71 -5.53 4.78
C GLY A 201 -0.96 -4.55 5.94
N ALA A 202 -1.60 -5.02 7.00
CA ALA A 202 -1.81 -4.27 8.24
C ALA A 202 -0.48 -3.78 8.83
N VAL A 203 0.50 -4.67 9.03
CA VAL A 203 1.82 -4.28 9.57
C VAL A 203 2.51 -3.26 8.67
N GLY A 204 2.49 -3.49 7.35
CA GLY A 204 3.03 -2.55 6.37
C GLY A 204 2.41 -1.15 6.49
N PHE A 205 1.08 -1.07 6.65
CA PHE A 205 0.39 0.20 6.87
C PHE A 205 0.79 0.89 8.18
N VAL A 206 0.93 0.15 9.29
CA VAL A 206 1.40 0.72 10.57
C VAL A 206 2.79 1.34 10.39
N ILE A 207 3.70 0.67 9.68
CA ILE A 207 5.05 1.19 9.37
C ILE A 207 4.95 2.50 8.57
N ILE A 208 4.07 2.57 7.55
CA ILE A 208 3.87 3.78 6.75
C ILE A 208 3.38 4.95 7.62
N ILE A 209 2.45 4.73 8.56
CA ILE A 209 1.97 5.78 9.47
C ILE A 209 3.06 6.21 10.46
N ASN A 210 3.86 5.27 10.97
CA ASN A 210 5.02 5.57 11.82
C ASN A 210 6.07 6.41 11.10
N CYS A 211 6.31 6.13 9.81
CA CYS A 211 7.19 6.93 8.97
C CYS A 211 6.68 8.38 8.82
N LEU A 212 5.36 8.59 8.74
CA LEU A 212 4.78 9.93 8.71
C LEU A 212 4.97 10.66 10.04
N LEU A 213 4.77 9.96 11.17
CA LEU A 213 5.04 10.49 12.50
C LEU A 213 6.51 10.91 12.64
N ALA A 214 7.45 10.07 12.23
CA ALA A 214 8.88 10.37 12.27
C ALA A 214 9.24 11.56 11.36
N ALA A 215 8.72 11.60 10.13
CA ALA A 215 8.99 12.68 9.17
C ALA A 215 8.47 14.05 9.64
N VAL A 216 7.26 14.08 10.20
CA VAL A 216 6.66 15.30 10.77
C VAL A 216 7.37 15.70 12.06
N GLY A 217 7.68 14.76 12.95
CA GLY A 217 8.40 15.01 14.20
C GLY A 217 9.90 15.28 14.03
N GLY A 218 10.44 15.09 12.82
CA GLY A 218 11.88 15.18 12.52
C GLY A 218 12.73 14.09 13.20
N GLY A 219 12.12 12.98 13.61
CA GLY A 219 12.78 11.89 14.33
C GLY A 219 13.14 10.69 13.43
N GLU A 220 13.71 9.66 14.06
CA GLU A 220 13.90 8.35 13.44
C GLU A 220 12.63 7.49 13.61
N VAL A 221 12.47 6.49 12.75
CA VAL A 221 11.36 5.53 12.84
C VAL A 221 11.68 4.49 13.91
N ASP A 222 10.89 4.46 14.99
CA ASP A 222 11.03 3.44 16.04
C ASP A 222 10.33 2.14 15.62
N LEU A 223 11.11 1.09 15.42
CA LEU A 223 10.63 -0.25 15.05
C LEU A 223 10.60 -1.23 16.24
N GLU A 224 10.98 -0.82 17.45
CA GLU A 224 10.93 -1.69 18.63
C GLU A 224 9.53 -2.25 18.90
N PRO A 225 8.43 -1.47 18.80
CA PRO A 225 7.09 -1.97 19.10
C PRO A 225 6.57 -3.07 18.17
N TYR A 226 7.22 -3.28 17.02
CA TYR A 226 6.83 -4.29 16.03
C TYR A 226 7.39 -5.66 16.36
N LYS A 227 8.42 -5.73 17.23
CA LYS A 227 9.03 -7.00 17.64
C LYS A 227 8.07 -7.88 18.45
N ASP A 228 7.09 -7.27 19.08
CA ASP A 228 6.08 -8.00 19.86
C ASP A 228 4.90 -8.49 19.00
N LEU A 229 4.92 -8.25 17.69
CA LEU A 229 3.86 -8.70 16.78
C LEU A 229 3.93 -10.23 16.56
N PRO A 230 2.81 -10.96 16.72
CA PRO A 230 2.74 -12.40 16.45
C PRO A 230 3.27 -12.78 15.07
N GLY A 231 4.20 -13.74 15.04
CA GLY A 231 4.79 -14.28 13.81
C GLY A 231 5.79 -13.37 13.08
N TYR A 232 5.99 -12.12 13.52
CA TYR A 232 6.78 -11.14 12.77
C TYR A 232 8.30 -11.25 13.00
N GLN A 233 8.76 -11.78 14.14
CA GLN A 233 10.19 -11.89 14.49
C GLN A 233 10.87 -13.18 14.04
N ASP A 234 10.11 -14.28 13.88
CA ASP A 234 10.65 -15.57 13.45
C ASP A 234 9.89 -16.11 12.22
N PRO A 235 9.98 -15.39 11.08
CA PRO A 235 9.27 -15.79 9.87
C PRO A 235 9.68 -17.16 9.30
N GLY A 236 10.91 -17.61 9.59
CA GLY A 236 11.48 -18.84 9.03
C GLY A 236 10.86 -20.14 9.55
N GLY A 237 10.01 -20.08 10.58
CA GLY A 237 9.38 -21.24 11.22
C GLY A 237 7.87 -21.35 11.05
N LEU A 238 7.24 -20.51 10.23
CA LEU A 238 5.78 -20.36 10.17
C LEU A 238 5.06 -21.50 9.43
N GLY A 239 5.76 -22.32 8.65
CA GLY A 239 5.14 -23.43 7.93
C GLY A 239 4.21 -23.00 6.80
N ILE A 240 4.33 -21.76 6.31
CA ILE A 240 3.47 -21.19 5.27
C ILE A 240 3.65 -21.94 3.95
N GLU A 241 4.83 -22.51 3.70
CA GLU A 241 5.09 -23.40 2.57
C GLU A 241 4.22 -24.67 2.56
N GLN A 242 3.54 -24.97 3.67
CA GLN A 242 2.63 -26.11 3.79
C GLN A 242 1.17 -25.73 3.47
N ILE A 243 0.87 -24.43 3.32
CA ILE A 243 -0.45 -23.98 2.89
C ILE A 243 -0.60 -24.34 1.40
N PRO A 244 -1.71 -25.00 1.00
CA PRO A 244 -1.94 -25.32 -0.40
C PRO A 244 -1.89 -24.07 -1.28
N ALA A 245 -1.15 -24.15 -2.39
CA ALA A 245 -1.11 -23.07 -3.36
C ALA A 245 -2.52 -22.79 -3.92
N THR A 246 -2.79 -21.51 -4.17
CA THR A 246 -4.02 -21.08 -4.84
C THR A 246 -3.84 -21.23 -6.35
N ASP A 247 -4.71 -22.01 -6.98
CA ASP A 247 -4.77 -22.12 -8.44
C ASP A 247 -5.38 -20.84 -9.04
N GLY A 248 -4.84 -20.40 -10.19
CA GLY A 248 -5.37 -19.26 -10.93
C GLY A 248 -4.32 -18.20 -11.24
N VAL A 249 -4.79 -17.06 -11.70
CA VAL A 249 -3.98 -15.90 -12.06
C VAL A 249 -4.54 -14.63 -11.45
N GLU A 250 -3.64 -13.75 -11.05
CA GLU A 250 -3.90 -12.34 -10.87
C GLU A 250 -3.90 -11.67 -12.24
N VAL A 251 -4.93 -10.88 -12.54
CA VAL A 251 -4.99 -9.99 -13.69
C VAL A 251 -5.05 -8.56 -13.19
N VAL A 252 -4.08 -7.76 -13.61
CA VAL A 252 -4.04 -6.32 -13.35
C VAL A 252 -4.01 -5.58 -14.66
N CYS A 253 -4.88 -4.59 -14.85
CA CYS A 253 -4.89 -3.78 -16.07
C CYS A 253 -5.46 -2.39 -15.83
N THR A 254 -5.38 -1.57 -16.87
CA THR A 254 -6.02 -0.27 -16.96
C THR A 254 -7.12 -0.33 -18.03
N VAL A 255 -8.25 0.34 -17.83
CA VAL A 255 -9.33 0.41 -18.83
C VAL A 255 -10.05 1.75 -18.78
N ALA A 256 -10.28 2.35 -19.94
CA ALA A 256 -11.15 3.52 -20.06
C ALA A 256 -12.62 3.07 -20.13
N ALA A 257 -13.43 3.50 -19.16
CA ALA A 257 -14.84 3.11 -19.08
C ALA A 257 -15.68 4.18 -18.40
N SER A 258 -16.96 4.28 -18.79
CA SER A 258 -17.92 5.12 -18.06
C SER A 258 -18.15 4.57 -16.64
N ALA A 259 -18.62 5.40 -15.71
CA ALA A 259 -18.93 4.94 -14.36
C ALA A 259 -19.97 3.81 -14.32
N LEU A 260 -20.92 3.79 -15.26
CA LEU A 260 -21.92 2.72 -15.37
C LEU A 260 -21.27 1.41 -15.85
N ASP A 261 -20.44 1.48 -16.90
CA ASP A 261 -19.76 0.30 -17.43
C ASP A 261 -18.77 -0.27 -16.42
N ALA A 262 -18.07 0.59 -15.68
CA ALA A 262 -17.20 0.16 -14.58
C ALA A 262 -17.97 -0.53 -13.46
N ALA A 263 -19.16 -0.04 -13.09
CA ALA A 263 -20.00 -0.70 -12.09
C ALA A 263 -20.50 -2.08 -12.55
N LEU A 264 -20.89 -2.21 -13.83
CA LEU A 264 -21.31 -3.48 -14.41
C LEU A 264 -20.13 -4.46 -14.54
N MET A 265 -18.96 -3.97 -14.95
CA MET A 265 -17.71 -4.73 -15.01
C MET A 265 -17.35 -5.27 -13.63
N ARG A 266 -17.41 -4.43 -12.59
CA ARG A 266 -17.14 -4.84 -11.22
C ARG A 266 -18.04 -5.97 -10.75
N ALA A 267 -19.36 -5.83 -10.95
CA ALA A 267 -20.32 -6.86 -10.58
C ALA A 267 -20.10 -8.18 -11.35
N ALA A 268 -19.67 -8.10 -12.62
CA ALA A 268 -19.35 -9.27 -13.42
C ALA A 268 -18.06 -9.97 -12.97
N LEU A 269 -17.01 -9.20 -12.64
CA LEU A 269 -15.75 -9.72 -12.11
C LEU A 269 -15.94 -10.37 -10.74
N ASP A 270 -16.72 -9.73 -9.86
CA ASP A 270 -17.07 -10.24 -8.53
C ASP A 270 -17.81 -11.58 -8.58
N ALA A 271 -18.60 -11.81 -9.63
CA ALA A 271 -19.31 -13.08 -9.81
C ALA A 271 -18.42 -14.25 -10.26
N VAL A 272 -17.20 -14.00 -10.75
CA VAL A 272 -16.33 -15.02 -11.37
C VAL A 272 -14.92 -15.09 -10.79
N GLY A 273 -14.56 -14.16 -9.92
CA GLY A 273 -13.23 -14.02 -9.36
C GLY A 273 -13.26 -13.59 -7.91
N GLU A 274 -12.08 -13.49 -7.34
CA GLU A 274 -11.86 -13.09 -5.94
C GLU A 274 -10.95 -11.86 -5.89
N SER A 275 -10.89 -11.21 -4.72
CA SER A 275 -10.00 -10.06 -4.48
C SER A 275 -10.12 -8.96 -5.55
N VAL A 276 -11.35 -8.61 -5.95
CA VAL A 276 -11.59 -7.56 -6.94
C VAL A 276 -11.30 -6.18 -6.33
N VAL A 277 -10.27 -5.49 -6.84
CA VAL A 277 -9.99 -4.08 -6.55
C VAL A 277 -10.20 -3.26 -7.82
N MET A 278 -11.04 -2.24 -7.73
CA MET A 278 -11.29 -1.32 -8.83
C MET A 278 -11.31 0.12 -8.33
N SER A 279 -10.46 0.97 -8.91
CA SER A 279 -10.40 2.39 -8.57
C SER A 279 -10.23 3.26 -9.81
N ALA A 280 -10.97 4.35 -9.87
CA ALA A 280 -10.72 5.39 -10.87
C ALA A 280 -9.37 6.06 -10.56
N MET A 281 -8.56 6.27 -11.58
CA MET A 281 -7.28 6.96 -11.49
C MET A 281 -7.43 8.46 -11.70
N ASP A 282 -8.36 8.87 -12.56
CA ASP A 282 -8.60 10.28 -12.87
C ASP A 282 -9.31 10.99 -11.71
N PRO A 283 -9.06 12.30 -11.51
CA PRO A 283 -9.85 13.08 -10.58
C PRO A 283 -11.33 13.01 -10.98
N ALA A 284 -12.21 12.88 -9.99
CA ALA A 284 -13.64 12.95 -10.26
C ALA A 284 -13.94 14.26 -11.02
N PRO A 285 -14.76 14.23 -12.09
CA PRO A 285 -15.09 15.43 -12.82
C PRO A 285 -15.64 16.46 -11.84
N GLU A 286 -15.13 17.69 -11.90
CA GLU A 286 -15.58 18.78 -11.03
C GLU A 286 -17.10 18.86 -11.10
N ARG A 287 -17.76 18.59 -9.96
CA ARG A 287 -19.19 18.88 -9.85
C ARG A 287 -19.33 20.39 -9.87
N ASP A 288 -19.78 20.92 -11.01
CA ASP A 288 -20.12 22.33 -11.14
C ASP A 288 -21.07 22.73 -9.98
N PRO A 289 -20.65 23.64 -9.08
CA PRO A 289 -21.43 24.02 -7.91
C PRO A 289 -22.80 24.63 -8.24
N GLU A 290 -23.00 25.11 -9.48
CA GLU A 290 -24.29 25.66 -9.94
C GLU A 290 -25.31 24.59 -10.32
N TYR A 291 -24.91 23.32 -10.48
CA TYR A 291 -25.78 22.22 -10.95
C TYR A 291 -26.28 21.32 -9.80
N SER A 292 -26.91 21.90 -8.77
CA SER A 292 -27.59 21.15 -7.70
C SER A 292 -29.12 21.05 -7.85
N GLY A 293 -29.66 21.29 -9.05
CA GLY A 293 -31.10 21.32 -9.32
C GLY A 293 -31.63 20.11 -10.07
N TYR A 294 -32.58 19.38 -9.49
CA TYR A 294 -33.42 18.39 -10.16
C TYR A 294 -34.15 19.01 -11.38
N ASN A 295 -33.77 18.69 -12.63
CA ASN A 295 -34.62 18.12 -13.70
C ASN A 295 -34.06 18.27 -15.14
N HIS A 296 -34.29 17.20 -15.90
CA HIS A 296 -34.49 17.05 -17.35
C HIS A 296 -33.36 17.25 -18.37
N ALA A 297 -32.96 16.11 -18.94
CA ALA A 297 -32.89 15.82 -20.38
C ALA A 297 -32.88 17.02 -21.34
N SER A 298 -31.70 17.32 -21.87
CA SER A 298 -31.52 18.00 -23.15
C SER A 298 -30.45 17.26 -23.94
N ALA A 299 -30.90 16.44 -24.89
CA ALA A 299 -30.04 15.84 -25.89
C ALA A 299 -29.56 16.93 -26.87
N SER A 300 -28.25 16.94 -27.10
CA SER A 300 -27.50 17.39 -28.28
C SER A 300 -26.46 18.49 -28.04
N GLN A 301 -25.23 18.07 -27.70
CA GLN A 301 -23.99 18.61 -28.27
C GLN A 301 -22.77 17.88 -27.68
N GLY A 302 -22.11 17.06 -28.52
CA GLY A 302 -20.85 16.38 -28.19
C GLY A 302 -20.97 15.31 -27.11
N ARG A 303 -20.68 14.06 -27.43
CA ARG A 303 -20.40 13.06 -26.39
C ARG A 303 -19.09 13.54 -25.74
N VAL A 304 -19.19 14.31 -24.65
CA VAL A 304 -18.07 14.44 -23.73
C VAL A 304 -17.75 13.00 -23.36
N ASP A 305 -16.50 12.62 -23.56
CA ASP A 305 -16.05 11.29 -23.21
C ASP A 305 -16.06 11.23 -21.68
N ASP A 306 -17.21 10.86 -21.10
CA ASP A 306 -17.40 10.68 -19.65
C ASP A 306 -16.69 9.42 -19.14
N SER A 307 -15.73 8.89 -19.92
CA SER A 307 -14.90 7.77 -19.52
C SER A 307 -13.85 8.24 -18.51
N LEU A 308 -13.68 7.43 -17.49
CA LEU A 308 -12.58 7.54 -16.55
C LEU A 308 -11.62 6.39 -16.82
N THR A 309 -10.37 6.60 -16.49
CA THR A 309 -9.35 5.56 -16.47
C THR A 309 -9.48 4.77 -15.18
N TRP A 310 -9.76 3.47 -15.26
CA TRP A 310 -9.89 2.58 -14.12
C TRP A 310 -8.69 1.66 -14.02
N ARG A 311 -8.13 1.54 -12.82
CA ARG A 311 -7.22 0.44 -12.47
C ARG A 311 -8.07 -0.73 -11.97
N VAL A 312 -7.82 -1.92 -12.52
CA VAL A 312 -8.52 -3.16 -12.19
C VAL A 312 -7.51 -4.19 -11.73
N HIS A 313 -7.81 -4.86 -10.63
CA HIS A 313 -7.14 -6.03 -10.09
C HIS A 313 -8.20 -7.10 -9.86
N VAL A 314 -7.97 -8.33 -10.28
CA VAL A 314 -8.83 -9.47 -9.95
C VAL A 314 -8.04 -10.78 -9.93
N HIS A 315 -8.39 -11.69 -9.03
CA HIS A 315 -7.93 -13.08 -9.07
C HIS A 315 -8.98 -13.93 -9.79
N VAL A 316 -8.59 -14.62 -10.85
CA VAL A 316 -9.48 -15.48 -11.65
C VAL A 316 -8.82 -16.82 -11.97
N PRO A 317 -9.60 -17.87 -12.28
CA PRO A 317 -9.02 -19.16 -12.68
C PRO A 317 -8.11 -19.09 -13.91
N THR A 318 -8.41 -18.20 -14.87
CA THR A 318 -7.64 -18.00 -16.09
C THR A 318 -7.78 -16.56 -16.60
N GLU A 319 -6.77 -16.01 -17.26
CA GLU A 319 -6.77 -14.62 -17.75
C GLU A 319 -7.97 -14.28 -18.65
N SER A 320 -8.41 -15.23 -19.50
CA SER A 320 -9.49 -15.00 -20.46
C SER A 320 -10.83 -14.68 -19.78
N VAL A 321 -11.08 -15.24 -18.59
CA VAL A 321 -12.29 -14.98 -17.81
C VAL A 321 -12.39 -13.50 -17.44
N ALA A 322 -11.29 -12.89 -17.00
CA ALA A 322 -11.25 -11.47 -16.67
C ALA A 322 -11.27 -10.61 -17.94
N LEU A 323 -10.42 -10.91 -18.92
CA LEU A 323 -10.27 -10.08 -20.12
C LEU A 323 -11.53 -10.06 -21.00
N ASP A 324 -12.31 -11.14 -21.06
CA ASP A 324 -13.60 -11.18 -21.78
C ASP A 324 -14.67 -10.28 -21.12
N ILE A 325 -14.58 -10.07 -19.80
CA ILE A 325 -15.46 -9.17 -19.06
C ILE A 325 -14.98 -7.72 -19.24
N ILE A 326 -13.69 -7.46 -19.03
CA ILE A 326 -13.10 -6.13 -19.11
C ILE A 326 -13.25 -5.54 -20.52
N SER A 327 -13.02 -6.35 -21.56
CA SER A 327 -13.14 -5.94 -22.97
C SER A 327 -14.54 -5.51 -23.39
N LYS A 328 -15.59 -5.85 -22.60
CA LYS A 328 -16.96 -5.36 -22.83
C LYS A 328 -17.16 -3.94 -22.32
N ALA A 329 -16.38 -3.50 -21.33
CA ALA A 329 -16.44 -2.16 -20.76
C ALA A 329 -15.51 -1.19 -21.49
N GLY A 330 -14.35 -1.65 -21.96
CA GLY A 330 -13.38 -0.87 -22.72
C GLY A 330 -12.17 -1.71 -23.12
N GLU A 331 -11.26 -1.16 -23.94
CA GLU A 331 -10.03 -1.85 -24.33
C GLU A 331 -9.06 -1.89 -23.12
N PRO A 332 -8.64 -3.09 -22.64
CA PRO A 332 -7.68 -3.17 -21.55
C PRO A 332 -6.26 -2.82 -22.04
N THR A 333 -5.58 -1.95 -21.32
CA THR A 333 -4.17 -1.59 -21.50
C THR A 333 -3.35 -1.97 -20.27
N ASP A 334 -2.02 -1.98 -20.41
CA ASP A 334 -1.09 -2.29 -19.32
C ASP A 334 -1.43 -3.59 -18.58
N VAL A 335 -1.85 -4.60 -19.34
CA VAL A 335 -2.27 -5.90 -18.82
C VAL A 335 -1.05 -6.66 -18.31
N VAL A 336 -1.10 -7.01 -17.04
CA VAL A 336 -0.13 -7.87 -16.35
C VAL A 336 -0.91 -9.08 -15.82
N VAL A 337 -0.38 -10.27 -16.07
CA VAL A 337 -0.95 -11.53 -15.61
C VAL A 337 0.11 -12.28 -14.81
N THR A 338 -0.19 -12.56 -13.55
CA THR A 338 0.73 -13.21 -12.61
C THR A 338 0.10 -14.52 -12.10
N PRO A 339 0.79 -15.68 -12.15
CA PRO A 339 0.28 -16.90 -11.52
C PRO A 339 0.19 -16.74 -10.00
N LEU A 340 -0.95 -17.12 -9.40
CA LEU A 340 -1.11 -17.10 -7.93
C LEU A 340 -0.30 -18.19 -7.23
N SER A 341 0.05 -19.25 -7.97
CA SER A 341 0.89 -20.35 -7.49
C SER A 341 2.36 -20.14 -7.88
N GLN A 342 3.08 -19.26 -7.19
CA GLN A 342 4.55 -19.31 -7.21
C GLN A 342 5.13 -19.22 -5.80
N VAL A 343 5.19 -20.39 -5.15
CA VAL A 343 6.22 -20.68 -4.16
C VAL A 343 7.42 -21.28 -4.91
N GLY A 344 8.56 -20.57 -4.92
CA GLY A 344 9.88 -21.17 -5.05
C GLY A 344 10.47 -21.34 -6.46
N ALA A 345 10.82 -20.25 -7.14
CA ALA A 345 12.02 -20.29 -8.00
C ALA A 345 13.24 -19.99 -7.12
N ALA A 346 13.82 -21.03 -6.53
CA ALA A 346 15.16 -20.94 -5.97
C ALA A 346 16.10 -20.36 -7.04
N ALA A 347 16.95 -19.42 -6.61
CA ALA A 347 18.07 -18.94 -7.42
C ALA A 347 18.84 -20.14 -8.02
N PRO A 348 19.33 -20.06 -9.26
CA PRO A 348 20.06 -21.17 -9.84
C PRO A 348 21.26 -21.51 -8.96
N ASP A 349 21.32 -22.76 -8.53
CA ASP A 349 22.50 -23.34 -7.88
C ASP A 349 23.72 -23.02 -8.76
N HIS A 350 24.60 -22.16 -8.24
CA HIS A 350 25.96 -22.09 -8.75
C HIS A 350 26.69 -23.37 -8.30
N ASP A 351 26.43 -24.47 -9.01
CA ASP A 351 27.28 -25.65 -9.00
C ASP A 351 28.58 -25.32 -9.74
N GLY A 352 29.45 -24.58 -9.05
CA GLY A 352 30.82 -24.34 -9.44
C GLY A 352 31.68 -25.50 -8.99
N GLY A 353 31.69 -26.57 -9.79
CA GLY A 353 32.55 -27.73 -9.60
C GLY A 353 34.02 -27.32 -9.43
N ALA A 354 34.59 -27.63 -8.27
CA ALA A 354 36.04 -27.61 -8.08
C ALA A 354 36.61 -28.91 -8.66
N GLU A 355 36.99 -28.86 -9.94
CA GLU A 355 37.83 -29.88 -10.56
C GLU A 355 39.16 -30.00 -9.79
N ALA A 356 39.39 -31.20 -9.27
CA ALA A 356 40.69 -31.65 -8.81
C ALA A 356 41.63 -31.78 -10.02
N CYS A 357 42.57 -30.84 -10.17
CA CYS A 357 43.72 -31.02 -11.04
C CYS A 357 44.98 -31.22 -10.20
N GLY A 358 45.40 -32.48 -10.07
CA GLY A 358 46.70 -32.83 -9.52
C GLY A 358 47.82 -32.50 -10.51
N VAL A 359 48.94 -32.01 -9.98
CA VAL A 359 50.25 -32.12 -10.63
C VAL A 359 51.26 -32.50 -9.56
N GLU A 360 51.93 -33.63 -9.82
CA GLU A 360 53.03 -34.21 -9.05
C GLU A 360 54.24 -33.27 -8.97
N ALA A 361 54.95 -33.29 -7.84
CA ALA A 361 56.39 -33.07 -7.83
C ALA A 361 57.06 -33.84 -6.68
N ARG A 362 58.07 -34.61 -7.07
CA ARG A 362 58.84 -35.58 -6.28
C ARG A 362 59.79 -34.90 -5.28
N GLY A 363 59.87 -35.50 -4.09
CA GLY A 363 61.09 -35.90 -3.38
C GLY A 363 62.16 -34.86 -3.06
N SER A 364 62.51 -34.70 -1.78
CA SER A 364 63.76 -35.23 -1.19
C SER A 364 63.94 -34.80 0.28
N ASN A 365 64.64 -35.67 1.01
CA ASN A 365 65.12 -35.58 2.39
C ASN A 365 65.56 -34.19 2.87
N GLU A 366 65.35 -33.89 4.15
CA GLU A 366 66.46 -33.84 5.13
C GLU A 366 65.97 -33.73 6.59
N SER A 367 66.57 -34.59 7.41
CA SER A 367 66.58 -34.59 8.87
C SER A 367 67.47 -33.46 9.41
N GLY A 368 67.07 -32.80 10.51
CA GLY A 368 67.96 -31.84 11.20
C GLY A 368 67.45 -31.39 12.56
N SER A 369 68.20 -31.77 13.59
CA SER A 369 68.02 -31.52 15.03
C SER A 369 68.35 -30.08 15.48
N GLY A 370 67.76 -29.67 16.62
CA GLY A 370 68.25 -28.62 17.53
C GLY A 370 67.30 -27.43 17.68
N ARG A 371 66.88 -26.96 18.85
CA ARG A 371 67.24 -27.18 20.27
C ARG A 371 66.00 -26.94 21.12
#